data_AF-A0A820J3H9-F1
#
_entry.id   AF-A0A820J3H9-F1
#
_cell.length_a   1.000
_cell.length_b   1.000
_cell.length_c   1.000
_cell.angle_alpha   90.00
_cell.angle_beta   90.00
_cell.angle_gamma   90.00
#
_symmetry.space_group_name_H-M   'P 1'
#
loop_
_entity.id
_entity.type
_entity.pdbx_description
1 polymer ?
#
loop_
_entity_poly.entity_id
_entity_poly.type
_entity_poly.pdbx_seq_one_letter_code
_entity_poly.pdbx_strand_id
1 'polypeptide(L)'
;YNLTVDLPNLTHSYAIQEEEEEAHLMRLVSILRELLLCYGPNNEKQMELQNHIINLLTNMPKTCFEELLSPAVLDDDNDNDEHNGKNMEAINTILRFLDHRIAKAEGTKNAKEVLLPVLQLLILMCQSNRTIRKFCRQFILPALGDEVLNLPTEGQKLRNKLTRMMTNPNSELKTLSAKLLFVLCKESVDRLINYTGYGNAAGLLYDFGLLGPQHN
;
A
#
# COMPACT_ATOMS: atom_id res chain seq x y z
N TYR A 1 55.15 3.39 -3.77
CA TYR A 1 54.14 2.33 -3.72
C TYR A 1 52.80 2.94 -4.14
N ASN A 2 52.55 2.97 -5.45
CA ASN A 2 51.23 3.35 -5.97
C ASN A 2 50.37 2.08 -5.99
N LEU A 3 49.42 2.00 -5.07
CA LEU A 3 48.33 1.01 -5.11
C LEU A 3 47.42 1.41 -6.28
N THR A 4 47.71 0.92 -7.48
CA THR A 4 46.69 0.75 -8.52
C THR A 4 45.74 -0.34 -8.02
N VAL A 5 44.68 0.09 -7.32
CA VAL A 5 43.54 -0.77 -7.00
C VAL A 5 42.89 -1.12 -8.34
N ASP A 6 42.75 -2.41 -8.64
CA ASP A 6 42.03 -2.91 -9.82
C ASP A 6 40.53 -2.57 -9.69
N LEU A 7 40.18 -1.32 -10.03
CA LEU A 7 38.80 -0.81 -10.07
C LEU A 7 37.81 -1.74 -10.80
N PRO A 8 38.15 -2.41 -11.93
CA PRO A 8 37.22 -3.30 -12.62
C PRO A 8 36.86 -4.56 -11.83
N ASN A 9 37.81 -5.14 -11.10
CA ASN A 9 37.56 -6.34 -10.29
C ASN A 9 36.76 -6.00 -9.03
N LEU A 10 37.04 -4.85 -8.42
CA LEU A 10 36.31 -4.36 -7.26
C LEU A 10 34.85 -4.05 -7.62
N THR A 11 34.61 -3.32 -8.72
CA THR A 11 33.25 -3.02 -9.21
C THR A 11 32.46 -4.28 -9.57
N HIS A 12 33.10 -5.28 -10.16
CA HIS A 12 32.44 -6.56 -10.43
C HIS A 12 32.08 -7.32 -9.14
N SER A 13 32.98 -7.35 -8.15
CA SER A 13 32.70 -7.99 -6.84
C SER A 13 31.57 -7.29 -6.08
N TYR A 14 31.50 -5.95 -6.14
CA TYR A 14 30.41 -5.19 -5.53
C TYR A 14 29.06 -5.48 -6.22
N ALA A 15 29.04 -5.56 -7.55
CA ALA A 15 27.83 -5.89 -8.30
C ALA A 15 27.29 -7.29 -7.96
N ILE A 16 28.18 -8.30 -7.84
CA ILE A 16 27.79 -9.65 -7.43
C ILE A 16 27.20 -9.64 -6.01
N GLN A 17 27.80 -8.88 -5.08
CA GLN A 17 27.32 -8.79 -3.71
C GLN A 17 25.94 -8.09 -3.64
N GLU A 18 25.72 -7.04 -4.45
CA GLU A 18 24.42 -6.36 -4.56
C GLU A 18 23.33 -7.31 -5.10
N GLU A 19 23.65 -8.12 -6.12
CA GLU A 19 22.72 -9.09 -6.70
C GLU A 19 22.38 -10.22 -5.71
N GLU A 20 23.35 -10.70 -4.94
CA GLU A 20 23.13 -11.69 -3.88
C GLU A 20 22.25 -11.13 -2.76
N GLU A 21 22.51 -9.88 -2.33
CA GLU A 21 21.69 -9.19 -1.34
C GLU A 21 20.25 -9.00 -1.83
N GLU A 22 20.04 -8.58 -3.08
CA GLU A 22 18.71 -8.44 -3.67
C GLU A 22 17.96 -9.80 -3.71
N ALA A 23 18.64 -10.88 -4.10
CA ALA A 23 18.06 -12.22 -4.09
C ALA A 23 17.64 -12.68 -2.68
N HIS A 24 18.43 -12.34 -1.66
CA HIS A 24 18.08 -12.61 -0.26
C HIS A 24 16.84 -11.83 0.20
N LEU A 25 16.73 -10.56 -0.21
CA LEU A 25 15.57 -9.72 0.11
C LEU A 25 14.30 -10.22 -0.59
N MET A 26 14.39 -10.61 -1.87
CA MET A 26 13.28 -11.23 -2.59
C MET A 26 12.80 -12.52 -1.89
N ARG A 27 13.74 -13.39 -1.50
CA ARG A 27 13.43 -14.60 -0.74
C ARG A 27 12.77 -14.29 0.59
N LEU A 28 13.23 -13.27 1.30
CA LEU A 28 12.62 -12.83 2.56
C LEU A 28 11.17 -12.38 2.34
N VAL A 29 10.89 -11.58 1.30
CA VAL A 29 9.50 -11.16 1.00
C VAL A 29 8.61 -12.36 0.67
N SER A 30 9.12 -13.35 -0.07
CA SER A 30 8.41 -14.60 -0.34
C SER A 30 8.07 -15.38 0.95
N ILE A 31 8.98 -15.46 1.92
CA ILE A 31 8.71 -16.08 3.23
C ILE A 31 7.69 -15.24 4.02
N LEU A 32 7.81 -13.92 4.02
CA LEU A 32 6.89 -13.02 4.70
C LEU A 32 5.47 -13.13 4.12
N ARG A 33 5.33 -13.34 2.80
CA ARG A 33 4.05 -13.64 2.15
C ARG A 33 3.41 -14.90 2.75
N GLU A 34 4.16 -15.99 2.84
CA GLU A 34 3.64 -17.25 3.40
C GLU A 34 3.24 -17.09 4.87
N LEU A 35 4.05 -16.39 5.66
CA LEU A 35 3.74 -16.11 7.07
C LEU A 35 2.50 -15.21 7.24
N LEU A 36 2.27 -14.29 6.30
CA LEU A 36 1.10 -13.41 6.32
C LEU A 36 -0.21 -14.20 6.16
N LEU A 37 -0.17 -15.28 5.38
CA LEU A 37 -1.29 -16.16 5.07
C LEU A 37 -1.48 -17.29 6.08
N CYS A 38 -0.56 -17.44 7.04
CA CYS A 38 -0.69 -18.44 8.09
C CYS A 38 -1.84 -18.12 9.07
N TYR A 39 -2.50 -19.18 9.56
CA TYR A 39 -3.49 -19.08 10.63
C TYR A 39 -2.79 -19.08 11.99
N GLY A 40 -3.02 -18.02 12.77
CA GLY A 40 -2.61 -17.99 14.17
C GLY A 40 -3.51 -18.86 15.04
N PRO A 41 -3.10 -19.16 16.30
CA PRO A 41 -3.92 -19.93 17.24
C PRO A 41 -5.26 -19.24 17.58
N ASN A 42 -5.31 -17.91 17.41
CA ASN A 42 -6.52 -17.11 17.48
C ASN A 42 -6.35 -15.83 16.64
N ASN A 43 -7.45 -15.10 16.44
CA ASN A 43 -7.48 -13.88 15.62
C ASN A 43 -6.54 -12.78 16.15
N GLU A 44 -6.34 -12.68 17.47
CA GLU A 44 -5.48 -11.65 18.06
C GLU A 44 -4.01 -11.91 17.74
N LYS A 45 -3.55 -13.15 17.92
CA LYS A 45 -2.19 -13.57 17.55
C LYS A 45 -1.94 -13.50 16.06
N GLN A 46 -2.94 -13.81 15.25
CA GLN A 46 -2.86 -13.63 13.80
C GLN A 46 -2.67 -12.14 13.44
N MET A 47 -3.45 -11.23 14.02
CA MET A 47 -3.31 -9.79 13.80
C MET A 47 -2.00 -9.22 14.33
N GLU A 48 -1.45 -9.78 15.41
CA GLU A 48 -0.13 -9.42 15.94
C GLU A 48 0.97 -9.82 14.96
N LEU A 49 0.95 -11.06 14.45
CA LEU A 49 1.87 -11.55 13.43
C LEU A 49 1.80 -10.69 12.16
N GLN A 50 0.60 -10.43 11.64
CA GLN A 50 0.39 -9.57 10.47
C GLN A 50 0.96 -8.16 10.68
N ASN A 51 0.81 -7.59 11.87
CA ASN A 51 1.37 -6.28 12.20
C ASN A 51 2.91 -6.28 12.14
N HIS A 52 3.56 -7.31 12.69
CA HIS A 52 5.01 -7.44 12.63
C HIS A 52 5.50 -7.62 11.18
N ILE A 53 4.81 -8.44 10.40
CA ILE A 53 5.14 -8.66 8.98
C ILE A 53 5.01 -7.37 8.19
N ILE A 54 3.92 -6.62 8.36
CA ILE A 54 3.71 -5.32 7.69
C ILE A 54 4.84 -4.35 8.04
N ASN A 55 5.23 -4.25 9.32
CA ASN A 55 6.33 -3.40 9.75
C ASN A 55 7.69 -3.81 9.16
N LEU A 56 7.92 -5.10 8.93
CA LEU A 56 9.13 -5.57 8.24
C LEU A 56 9.08 -5.22 6.75
N LEU A 57 7.93 -5.45 6.10
CA LEU A 57 7.72 -5.16 4.69
C LEU A 57 7.89 -3.67 4.35
N THR A 58 7.62 -2.74 5.27
CA THR A 58 7.88 -1.30 5.03
C THR A 58 9.35 -0.97 4.81
N ASN A 59 10.27 -1.85 5.22
CA ASN A 59 11.71 -1.66 5.04
C ASN A 59 12.25 -2.36 3.78
N MET A 60 11.40 -3.08 3.04
CA MET A 60 11.83 -3.83 1.85
C MET A 60 11.97 -2.93 0.63
N PRO A 61 12.96 -3.17 -0.26
CA PRO A 61 13.06 -2.46 -1.52
C PRO A 61 11.81 -2.62 -2.38
N LYS A 62 11.50 -1.58 -3.16
CA LYS A 62 10.32 -1.57 -4.06
C LYS A 62 10.35 -2.69 -5.09
N THR A 63 11.53 -3.14 -5.51
CA THR A 63 11.71 -4.22 -6.49
C THR A 63 11.22 -5.56 -5.95
N CYS A 64 11.24 -5.76 -4.63
CA CYS A 64 10.88 -7.04 -4.01
C CYS A 64 9.36 -7.25 -3.87
N PHE A 65 8.51 -6.23 -4.03
CA PHE A 65 7.06 -6.39 -3.77
C PHE A 65 6.34 -7.27 -4.79
N GLU A 66 6.95 -7.61 -5.94
CA GLU A 66 6.39 -8.62 -6.84
C GLU A 66 6.34 -10.02 -6.20
N GLU A 67 7.23 -10.31 -5.25
CA GLU A 67 7.29 -11.59 -4.51
C GLU A 67 6.07 -11.80 -3.60
N LEU A 68 5.31 -10.75 -3.29
CA LEU A 68 4.02 -10.87 -2.59
C LEU A 68 2.93 -11.50 -3.46
N LEU A 69 3.15 -11.62 -4.77
CA LEU A 69 2.25 -12.25 -5.71
C LEU A 69 2.70 -13.68 -5.98
N SER A 70 1.76 -14.61 -6.11
CA SER A 70 2.00 -15.94 -6.66
C SER A 70 1.20 -16.13 -7.96
N PRO A 71 1.58 -17.09 -8.83
CA PRO A 71 0.72 -17.48 -9.94
C PRO A 71 -0.65 -17.92 -9.42
N ALA A 72 -1.72 -17.51 -10.10
CA ALA A 72 -3.05 -18.07 -9.87
C ALA A 72 -3.04 -19.57 -10.20
N VAL A 73 -3.65 -20.40 -9.35
CA VAL A 73 -3.80 -21.83 -9.58
C VAL A 73 -5.21 -22.04 -10.13
N LEU A 74 -5.32 -22.70 -11.30
CA LEU A 74 -6.57 -22.82 -12.06
C LEU A 74 -7.73 -23.54 -11.34
N ASP A 75 -7.46 -24.16 -10.18
CA ASP A 75 -8.39 -25.04 -9.47
C ASP A 75 -8.86 -24.46 -8.11
N ASP A 76 -8.55 -23.21 -7.79
CA ASP A 76 -9.04 -22.57 -6.56
C ASP A 76 -10.39 -21.88 -6.82
N ASP A 77 -11.46 -22.35 -6.20
CA ASP A 77 -12.84 -21.79 -6.30
C ASP A 77 -12.96 -20.35 -5.75
N ASN A 78 -11.86 -19.74 -5.29
CA ASN A 78 -11.77 -18.39 -4.76
C ASN A 78 -11.37 -17.34 -5.83
N ASP A 79 -12.22 -17.16 -6.85
CA ASP A 79 -12.12 -16.12 -7.89
C ASP A 79 -11.92 -14.69 -7.34
N ASN A 80 -12.29 -14.44 -6.08
CA ASN A 80 -12.25 -13.11 -5.46
C ASN A 80 -10.83 -12.55 -5.26
N ASP A 81 -9.83 -13.41 -5.15
CA ASP A 81 -8.44 -13.02 -4.89
C ASP A 81 -7.53 -13.23 -6.09
N GLU A 82 -8.08 -13.33 -7.30
CA GLU A 82 -7.30 -13.39 -8.54
C GLU A 82 -7.35 -12.07 -9.32
N HIS A 83 -6.21 -11.63 -9.86
CA HIS A 83 -6.16 -10.45 -10.72
C HIS A 83 -5.03 -10.53 -11.75
N ASN A 84 -5.40 -10.55 -13.05
CA ASN A 84 -4.48 -10.73 -14.19
C ASN A 84 -3.61 -12.01 -14.06
N GLY A 85 -4.20 -13.14 -13.63
CA GLY A 85 -3.50 -14.43 -13.50
C GLY A 85 -2.51 -14.51 -12.33
N LYS A 86 -2.63 -13.60 -11.36
CA LYS A 86 -1.85 -13.59 -10.13
C LYS A 86 -2.80 -13.75 -8.94
N ASN A 87 -2.42 -14.58 -7.98
CA ASN A 87 -3.05 -14.65 -6.67
C ASN A 87 -2.68 -13.39 -5.87
N MET A 88 -3.71 -12.76 -5.33
CA MET A 88 -3.69 -11.49 -4.58
C MET A 88 -4.04 -11.68 -3.10
N GLU A 89 -4.10 -12.91 -2.59
CA GLU A 89 -4.54 -13.23 -1.24
C GLU A 89 -3.71 -12.49 -0.17
N ALA A 90 -2.40 -12.38 -0.38
CA ALA A 90 -1.52 -11.61 0.52
C ALA A 90 -1.87 -10.11 0.50
N ILE A 91 -2.12 -9.55 -0.69
CA ILE A 91 -2.52 -8.15 -0.84
C ILE A 91 -3.90 -7.91 -0.22
N ASN A 92 -4.85 -8.84 -0.44
CA ASN A 92 -6.19 -8.80 0.16
C ASN A 92 -6.10 -8.86 1.69
N THR A 93 -5.25 -9.73 2.24
CA THR A 93 -4.97 -9.80 3.68
C THR A 93 -4.49 -8.46 4.23
N ILE A 94 -3.57 -7.77 3.55
CA ILE A 94 -3.10 -6.42 3.96
C ILE A 94 -4.24 -5.40 3.89
N LEU A 95 -5.08 -5.43 2.84
CA LEU A 95 -6.22 -4.52 2.69
C LEU A 95 -7.28 -4.73 3.78
N ARG A 96 -7.61 -5.99 4.09
CA ARG A 96 -8.52 -6.35 5.19
C ARG A 96 -7.94 -5.96 6.54
N PHE A 97 -6.63 -6.13 6.73
CA PHE A 97 -5.93 -5.67 7.93
C PHE A 97 -6.09 -4.16 8.09
N LEU A 98 -5.86 -3.37 7.03
CA LEU A 98 -6.09 -1.92 7.07
C LEU A 98 -7.53 -1.60 7.47
N ASP A 99 -8.53 -2.19 6.79
CA ASP A 99 -9.94 -1.90 7.04
C ASP A 99 -10.36 -2.20 8.50
N HIS A 100 -9.88 -3.32 9.03
CA HIS A 100 -10.09 -3.71 10.42
C HIS A 100 -9.41 -2.74 11.40
N ARG A 101 -8.14 -2.37 11.13
CA ARG A 101 -7.40 -1.46 12.01
C ARG A 101 -7.99 -0.06 12.00
N ILE A 102 -8.49 0.45 10.87
CA ILE A 102 -9.15 1.77 10.84
C ILE A 102 -10.39 1.76 11.73
N ALA A 103 -11.24 0.73 11.62
CA ALA A 103 -12.45 0.61 12.43
C ALA A 103 -12.15 0.55 13.94
N LYS A 104 -11.04 -0.09 14.35
CA LYS A 104 -10.62 -0.19 15.76
C LYS A 104 -9.87 1.06 16.25
N ALA A 105 -9.22 1.80 15.35
CA ALA A 105 -8.36 2.92 15.69
C ALA A 105 -9.13 4.23 15.93
N GLU A 106 -10.37 4.34 15.43
CA GLU A 106 -11.24 5.49 15.69
C GLU A 106 -11.37 5.75 17.21
N GLY A 107 -10.83 6.88 17.69
CA GLY A 107 -10.86 7.28 19.10
C GLY A 107 -9.72 6.78 19.99
N THR A 108 -8.72 6.08 19.44
CA THR A 108 -7.59 5.54 20.22
C THR A 108 -6.31 6.39 20.08
N LYS A 109 -5.51 6.49 21.16
CA LYS A 109 -4.23 7.24 21.15
C LYS A 109 -3.15 6.60 20.28
N ASN A 110 -3.23 5.29 20.04
CA ASN A 110 -2.20 4.51 19.33
C ASN A 110 -2.54 4.29 17.84
N ALA A 111 -3.57 4.97 17.32
CA ALA A 111 -3.99 4.85 15.93
C ALA A 111 -2.83 5.04 14.92
N LYS A 112 -1.94 6.00 15.19
CA LYS A 112 -0.79 6.30 14.33
C LYS A 112 0.19 5.13 14.20
N GLU A 113 0.52 4.48 15.31
CA GLU A 113 1.57 3.42 15.36
C GLU A 113 1.15 2.20 14.55
N VAL A 114 -0.15 1.99 14.45
CA VAL A 114 -0.75 0.86 13.74
C VAL A 114 -1.04 1.18 12.28
N LEU A 115 -1.56 2.38 12.00
CA LEU A 115 -2.05 2.71 10.65
C LEU A 115 -0.95 3.20 9.71
N LEU A 116 0.05 3.93 10.20
CA LEU A 116 1.11 4.48 9.34
C LEU A 116 1.89 3.40 8.59
N PRO A 117 2.33 2.28 9.22
CA PRO A 117 3.09 1.26 8.50
C PRO A 117 2.29 0.60 7.37
N VAL A 118 1.02 0.25 7.61
CA VAL A 118 0.18 -0.38 6.58
C VAL A 118 -0.16 0.59 5.44
N LEU A 119 -0.45 1.86 5.75
CA LEU A 119 -0.67 2.88 4.72
C LEU A 119 0.58 3.08 3.87
N GLN A 120 1.75 3.19 4.51
CA GLN A 120 3.03 3.33 3.83
C GLN A 120 3.33 2.13 2.93
N LEU A 121 3.15 0.91 3.44
CA LEU A 121 3.36 -0.31 2.66
C LEU A 121 2.46 -0.34 1.41
N LEU A 122 1.16 -0.06 1.56
CA LEU A 122 0.23 -0.02 0.41
C LEU A 122 0.64 1.02 -0.64
N ILE A 123 1.12 2.19 -0.22
CA ILE A 123 1.65 3.21 -1.14
C ILE A 123 2.86 2.66 -1.92
N LEU A 124 3.84 2.09 -1.21
CA LEU A 124 5.06 1.56 -1.81
C LEU A 124 4.77 0.43 -2.82
N MET A 125 3.88 -0.50 -2.45
CA MET A 125 3.46 -1.60 -3.33
C MET A 125 2.67 -1.10 -4.55
N CYS A 126 1.76 -0.14 -4.38
CA CYS A 126 0.96 0.40 -5.50
C CYS A 126 1.78 1.27 -6.47
N GLN A 127 2.84 1.92 -5.98
CA GLN A 127 3.76 2.67 -6.82
C GLN A 127 4.69 1.75 -7.62
N SER A 128 5.17 0.68 -7.00
CA SER A 128 6.12 -0.27 -7.60
C SER A 128 5.47 -1.22 -8.60
N ASN A 129 4.28 -1.74 -8.30
CA ASN A 129 3.64 -2.78 -9.12
C ASN A 129 2.25 -2.36 -9.62
N ARG A 130 2.09 -2.29 -10.96
CA ARG A 130 0.83 -1.91 -11.62
C ARG A 130 -0.31 -2.88 -11.30
N THR A 131 -0.02 -4.17 -11.19
CA THR A 131 -1.00 -5.22 -10.94
C THR A 131 -1.56 -5.07 -9.53
N ILE A 132 -0.69 -4.89 -8.53
CA ILE A 132 -1.08 -4.58 -7.15
C ILE A 132 -1.94 -3.32 -7.10
N ARG A 133 -1.50 -2.23 -7.74
CA ARG A 133 -2.27 -0.97 -7.76
C ARG A 133 -3.68 -1.13 -8.31
N LYS A 134 -3.84 -1.88 -9.40
CA LYS A 134 -5.17 -2.12 -10.00
C LYS A 134 -6.07 -2.91 -9.05
N PHE A 135 -5.54 -3.96 -8.43
CA PHE A 135 -6.28 -4.76 -7.44
C PHE A 135 -6.69 -3.91 -6.24
N CYS A 136 -5.75 -3.19 -5.62
CA CYS A 136 -6.04 -2.26 -4.52
C CYS A 136 -7.06 -1.20 -4.92
N ARG A 137 -7.01 -0.70 -6.16
CA ARG A 137 -7.99 0.27 -6.67
C ARG A 137 -9.39 -0.34 -6.76
N GLN A 138 -9.53 -1.57 -7.25
CA GLN A 138 -10.83 -2.24 -7.32
C GLN A 138 -11.45 -2.42 -5.93
N PHE A 139 -10.62 -2.75 -4.95
CA PHE A 139 -11.05 -2.91 -3.56
C PHE A 139 -11.40 -1.57 -2.86
N ILE A 140 -10.50 -0.58 -2.94
CA ILE A 140 -10.64 0.68 -2.21
C ILE A 140 -11.55 1.67 -2.94
N LEU A 141 -11.44 1.77 -4.26
CA LEU A 141 -12.13 2.75 -5.11
C LEU A 141 -12.97 2.03 -6.19
N PRO A 142 -13.95 1.20 -5.81
CA PRO A 142 -14.85 0.57 -6.77
C PRO A 142 -15.66 1.65 -7.51
N ALA A 143 -16.19 1.31 -8.69
CA ALA A 143 -17.04 2.21 -9.45
C ALA A 143 -18.20 2.73 -8.56
N LEU A 144 -18.40 4.05 -8.55
CA LEU A 144 -19.24 4.71 -7.56
C LEU A 144 -20.74 4.36 -7.69
N GLY A 145 -21.22 4.01 -8.90
CA GLY A 145 -22.64 3.68 -9.12
C GLY A 145 -23.57 4.75 -8.54
N ASP A 146 -24.55 4.35 -7.74
CA ASP A 146 -25.50 5.25 -7.08
C ASP A 146 -24.89 6.02 -5.89
N GLU A 147 -23.72 5.60 -5.37
CA GLU A 147 -23.05 6.28 -4.24
C GLU A 147 -22.48 7.66 -4.60
N VAL A 148 -22.47 8.03 -5.88
CA VAL A 148 -22.08 9.38 -6.34
C VAL A 148 -22.95 10.47 -5.68
N LEU A 149 -24.16 10.13 -5.27
CA LEU A 149 -25.11 11.05 -4.65
C LEU A 149 -24.80 11.35 -3.17
N ASN A 150 -24.03 10.48 -2.50
CA ASN A 150 -23.69 10.62 -1.09
C ASN A 150 -22.36 11.36 -0.91
N LEU A 151 -22.14 11.96 0.25
CA LEU A 151 -20.83 12.54 0.53
C LEU A 151 -19.76 11.44 0.53
N PRO A 152 -18.58 11.67 -0.06
CA PRO A 152 -17.49 10.68 -0.07
C PRO A 152 -17.07 10.19 1.32
N THR A 153 -17.30 10.99 2.36
CA THR A 153 -17.03 10.69 3.77
C THR A 153 -18.13 9.84 4.44
N GLU A 154 -19.32 9.76 3.85
CA GLU A 154 -20.47 9.01 4.37
C GLU A 154 -20.42 7.55 3.90
N GLY A 155 -20.46 6.62 4.86
CA GLY A 155 -20.44 5.19 4.60
C GLY A 155 -19.33 4.44 5.34
N GLN A 156 -19.34 3.12 5.20
CA GLN A 156 -18.46 2.19 5.91
C GLN A 156 -17.46 1.47 5.01
N LYS A 157 -17.46 1.76 3.70
CA LYS A 157 -16.44 1.23 2.79
C LYS A 157 -15.09 1.87 3.08
N LEU A 158 -14.01 1.19 2.68
CA LEU A 158 -12.64 1.66 2.89
C LEU A 158 -12.40 3.02 2.22
N ARG A 159 -13.03 3.30 1.07
CA ARG A 159 -13.07 4.65 0.45
C ARG A 159 -13.49 5.71 1.47
N ASN A 160 -14.62 5.51 2.12
CA ASN A 160 -15.22 6.51 3.00
C ASN A 160 -14.34 6.74 4.22
N LYS A 161 -13.86 5.65 4.83
CA LYS A 161 -12.93 5.65 5.96
C LYS A 161 -11.65 6.44 5.64
N LEU A 162 -11.01 6.14 4.51
CA LEU A 162 -9.80 6.85 4.06
C LEU A 162 -10.06 8.31 3.70
N THR A 163 -11.21 8.60 3.09
CA THR A 163 -11.58 9.99 2.76
C THR A 163 -11.79 10.83 4.02
N ARG A 164 -12.42 10.29 5.07
CA ARG A 164 -12.48 10.94 6.39
C ARG A 164 -11.08 11.14 7.00
N MET A 165 -10.17 10.21 6.74
CA MET A 165 -8.80 10.30 7.24
C MET A 165 -8.00 11.45 6.60
N MET A 166 -8.37 11.92 5.41
CA MET A 166 -7.76 13.10 4.77
C MET A 166 -7.97 14.40 5.56
N THR A 167 -8.90 14.42 6.52
CA THR A 167 -9.15 15.54 7.42
C THR A 167 -8.81 15.20 8.87
N ASN A 168 -8.00 14.16 9.11
CA ASN A 168 -7.58 13.77 10.45
C ASN A 168 -6.69 14.86 11.08
N PRO A 169 -6.83 15.18 12.39
CA PRO A 169 -5.97 16.15 13.07
C PRO A 169 -4.49 15.72 13.10
N ASN A 170 -4.19 14.43 12.97
CA ASN A 170 -2.83 13.95 12.79
C ASN A 170 -2.38 14.16 11.34
N SER A 171 -1.38 15.02 11.14
CA SER A 171 -0.87 15.40 9.82
C SER A 171 -0.29 14.24 9.01
N GLU A 172 0.38 13.27 9.66
CA GLU A 172 0.97 12.11 9.00
C GLU A 172 -0.12 11.16 8.47
N LEU A 173 -1.14 10.86 9.28
CA LEU A 173 -2.28 10.04 8.85
C LEU A 173 -3.07 10.72 7.73
N LYS A 174 -3.29 12.03 7.84
CA LYS A 174 -3.87 12.85 6.75
C LYS A 174 -3.06 12.67 5.47
N THR A 175 -1.74 12.86 5.53
CA THR A 175 -0.85 12.86 4.37
C THR A 175 -0.78 11.49 3.71
N LEU A 176 -0.57 10.41 4.47
CA LEU A 176 -0.47 9.06 3.91
C LEU A 176 -1.80 8.57 3.34
N SER A 177 -2.92 8.84 4.01
CA SER A 177 -4.24 8.45 3.49
C SER A 177 -4.52 9.11 2.14
N ALA A 178 -4.23 10.40 2.06
CA ALA A 178 -4.40 11.19 0.86
C ALA A 178 -3.42 10.75 -0.26
N LYS A 179 -2.15 10.46 0.07
CA LYS A 179 -1.17 9.93 -0.88
C LYS A 179 -1.56 8.55 -1.42
N LEU A 180 -2.08 7.65 -0.58
CA LEU A 180 -2.58 6.35 -1.01
C LEU A 180 -3.70 6.51 -2.06
N LEU A 181 -4.72 7.32 -1.76
CA LEU A 181 -5.82 7.58 -2.68
C LEU A 181 -5.34 8.21 -4.00
N PHE A 182 -4.37 9.13 -3.93
CA PHE A 182 -3.77 9.75 -5.11
C PHE A 182 -3.01 8.76 -5.99
N VAL A 183 -2.18 7.88 -5.38
CA VAL A 183 -1.48 6.81 -6.10
C VAL A 183 -2.46 5.86 -6.78
N LEU A 184 -3.55 5.46 -6.10
CA LEU A 184 -4.61 4.62 -6.69
C LEU A 184 -5.34 5.33 -7.84
N CYS A 185 -5.39 6.66 -7.82
CA CYS A 185 -5.90 7.50 -8.90
C CYS A 185 -4.88 7.76 -10.01
N LYS A 186 -3.73 7.05 -10.03
CA LYS A 186 -2.63 7.29 -10.96
C LYS A 186 -2.14 8.74 -10.93
N GLU A 187 -2.16 9.34 -9.75
CA GLU A 187 -1.71 10.72 -9.55
C GLU A 187 -2.47 11.74 -10.41
N SER A 188 -3.73 11.43 -10.74
CA SER A 188 -4.64 12.34 -11.44
C SER A 188 -5.52 13.10 -10.47
N VAL A 189 -5.44 14.42 -10.51
CA VAL A 189 -6.23 15.35 -9.69
C VAL A 189 -7.73 15.15 -9.93
N ASP A 190 -8.15 15.12 -11.20
CA ASP A 190 -9.57 14.95 -11.56
C ASP A 190 -10.15 13.64 -11.02
N ARG A 191 -9.38 12.54 -11.14
CA ARG A 191 -9.81 11.25 -10.60
C ARG A 191 -9.88 11.28 -9.09
N LEU A 192 -8.92 11.91 -8.41
CA LEU A 192 -8.97 12.02 -6.96
C LEU A 192 -10.24 12.79 -6.54
N ILE A 193 -10.50 13.95 -7.13
CA ILE A 193 -11.69 14.78 -6.87
C ILE A 193 -12.98 13.98 -7.07
N ASN A 194 -13.07 13.19 -8.15
CA ASN A 194 -14.26 12.38 -8.41
C ASN A 194 -14.56 11.34 -7.31
N TYR A 195 -13.54 10.84 -6.60
CA TYR A 195 -13.72 9.83 -5.56
C TYR A 195 -13.77 10.40 -4.14
N THR A 196 -13.13 11.55 -3.90
CA THR A 196 -13.01 12.12 -2.55
C THR A 196 -13.82 13.41 -2.37
N GLY A 197 -14.29 14.02 -3.45
CA GLY A 197 -14.88 15.35 -3.46
C GLY A 197 -13.81 16.44 -3.37
N TYR A 198 -14.09 17.60 -3.99
CA TYR A 198 -13.16 18.72 -4.07
C TYR A 198 -12.75 19.25 -2.69
N GLY A 199 -13.70 19.39 -1.76
CA GLY A 199 -13.42 19.92 -0.41
C GLY A 199 -12.38 19.10 0.37
N ASN A 200 -12.41 17.77 0.26
CA ASN A 200 -11.43 16.91 0.91
C ASN A 200 -10.08 16.90 0.15
N ALA A 201 -10.13 16.98 -1.19
CA ALA A 201 -8.92 16.96 -2.03
C ALA A 201 -8.13 18.27 -1.97
N ALA A 202 -8.79 19.43 -1.83
CA ALA A 202 -8.17 20.74 -1.95
C ALA A 202 -6.97 20.94 -1.02
N GLY A 203 -7.08 20.53 0.26
CA GLY A 203 -5.99 20.63 1.23
C GLY A 203 -4.75 19.83 0.80
N LEU A 204 -4.96 18.60 0.31
CA LEU A 204 -3.88 17.77 -0.22
C LEU A 204 -3.23 18.40 -1.46
N LEU A 205 -4.05 18.89 -2.39
CA LEU A 205 -3.56 19.44 -3.64
C LEU A 205 -2.75 20.72 -3.41
N TYR A 206 -3.12 21.53 -2.42
CA TYR A 206 -2.29 22.64 -1.95
C TYR A 206 -0.97 22.15 -1.34
N ASP A 207 -1.02 21.16 -0.43
CA ASP A 207 0.17 20.60 0.24
C ASP A 207 1.16 19.96 -0.77
N PHE A 208 0.68 19.44 -1.90
CA PHE A 208 1.50 18.91 -2.99
C PHE A 208 1.89 19.92 -4.07
N GLY A 209 1.52 21.20 -3.92
CA GLY A 209 1.82 22.24 -4.92
C GLY A 209 1.08 22.06 -6.25
N LEU A 210 -0.02 21.31 -6.25
CA LEU A 210 -0.86 21.04 -7.42
C LEU A 210 -2.01 22.05 -7.58
N LEU A 211 -2.20 22.94 -6.60
CA LEU A 211 -3.06 24.11 -6.68
C LEU A 211 -2.20 25.37 -6.52
N GLY A 212 -1.94 26.05 -7.64
CA GLY A 212 -1.35 27.39 -7.68
C GLY A 212 -2.13 28.27 -8.67
N PRO A 213 -2.05 29.60 -8.57
CA PRO A 213 -2.64 30.48 -9.58
C PRO A 213 -2.08 30.09 -10.95
N GLN A 214 -2.96 29.77 -11.89
CA GLN A 214 -2.56 29.67 -13.30
C GLN A 214 -2.10 31.07 -13.71
N HIS A 215 -0.79 31.28 -13.80
CA HIS A 215 -0.26 32.41 -14.54
C HIS A 215 -0.55 32.14 -16.03
N ASN A 216 -1.67 32.71 -16.50
CA ASN A 216 -1.87 33.01 -17.91
C ASN A 216 -0.84 34.04 -18.38
#